data_AF-F4L364-F1
#
_entry.id   AF-F4L364-F1
#
_cell.length_a   1.000
_cell.length_b   1.000
_cell.length_c   1.000
_cell.angle_alpha   90.00
_cell.angle_beta   90.00
_cell.angle_gamma   90.00
#
_symmetry.space_group_name_H-M   'P 1'
#
loop_
_entity.id
_entity.type
_entity.pdbx_description
1 polymer ?
#
loop_
_entity_poly.entity_id
_entity_poly.type
_entity_poly.pdbx_seq_one_letter_code
_entity_poly.pdbx_strand_id
1 'polypeptide(L)'
;MTTKISVSLSAIDDDFLRQLKDKYSGHTRLDIQVVELDEEPTLTETDFWNIIDALDWDAPNTDAILEPAIQALSQQPLSHIYQFEDMLAEKLFQLDTAAHANVAYPEPQRISEDGFLYVRAAVLASGQEYYTEVLNNPALLDADDDFEPILSLAALAYERKTGKDFDYIAPVDYETYANEAGWE
;
A
#
# COMPACT_ATOMS: atom_id res chain seq x y z
N MET A 1 20.26 -3.01 -5.27
CA MET A 1 19.01 -2.98 -4.49
C MET A 1 18.90 -1.60 -3.90
N THR A 2 17.75 -0.96 -4.05
CA THR A 2 17.44 0.34 -3.45
C THR A 2 16.69 0.04 -2.15
N THR A 3 17.12 0.64 -1.04
CA THR A 3 16.39 0.52 0.24
C THR A 3 15.60 1.81 0.46
N LYS A 4 14.28 1.70 0.61
CA LYS A 4 13.40 2.83 0.90
C LYS A 4 13.48 3.16 2.39
N ILE A 5 13.59 4.46 2.70
CA ILE A 5 13.65 4.96 4.08
C ILE A 5 12.69 6.16 4.12
N SER A 6 11.59 6.02 4.83
CA SER A 6 10.68 7.13 5.12
C SER A 6 10.57 7.30 6.62
N VAL A 7 10.80 8.53 7.07
CA VAL A 7 10.73 8.90 8.48
C VAL A 7 10.16 10.31 8.56
N SER A 8 9.39 10.60 9.61
CA SER A 8 8.97 11.98 9.87
C SER A 8 10.20 12.88 10.04
N LEU A 9 10.14 14.10 9.51
CA LEU A 9 11.21 15.09 9.64
C LEU A 9 11.58 15.34 11.12
N SER A 10 10.61 15.23 12.03
CA SER A 10 10.86 15.40 13.47
C SER A 10 11.67 14.25 14.10
N ALA A 11 11.73 13.09 13.43
CA ALA A 11 12.52 11.93 13.85
C ALA A 11 13.93 11.92 13.25
N ILE A 12 14.24 12.86 12.34
CA ILE A 12 15.58 13.00 11.77
C ILE A 12 16.43 13.82 12.72
N ASP A 13 17.24 13.13 13.53
CA ASP A 13 18.23 13.72 14.41
C ASP A 13 19.67 13.26 14.09
N ASP A 14 20.63 13.77 14.85
CA ASP A 14 22.05 13.42 14.69
C ASP A 14 22.31 11.92 14.88
N ASP A 15 21.53 11.24 15.72
CA ASP A 15 21.70 9.82 16.01
C ASP A 15 21.15 8.96 14.87
N PHE A 16 19.99 9.31 14.31
CA PHE A 16 19.45 8.69 13.10
C PHE A 16 20.45 8.78 11.93
N LEU A 17 21.02 9.98 11.70
CA LEU A 17 22.00 10.18 10.65
C LEU A 17 23.30 9.39 10.87
N ARG A 18 23.71 9.18 12.13
CA ARG A 18 24.85 8.30 12.46
C ARG A 18 24.54 6.84 12.14
N GLN A 19 23.38 6.35 12.58
CA GLN A 19 22.95 4.97 12.31
C GLN A 19 22.85 4.69 10.80
N LEU A 20 22.34 5.65 10.02
CA LEU A 20 22.29 5.57 8.57
C LEU A 20 23.69 5.42 7.96
N LYS A 21 24.67 6.21 8.41
CA LYS A 21 26.06 6.12 7.93
C LYS A 21 26.76 4.82 8.34
N ASP A 22 26.43 4.29 9.51
CA ASP A 22 27.01 3.04 9.99
C ASP A 22 26.42 1.83 9.24
N LYS A 23 25.13 1.87 8.90
CA LYS A 23 24.44 0.82 8.16
C LYS A 23 24.83 0.75 6.69
N TYR A 24 25.01 1.90 6.03
CA TYR A 24 25.22 1.95 4.58
C TYR A 24 26.65 2.38 4.20
N SER A 25 27.23 1.67 3.23
CA SER A 25 28.61 1.90 2.79
C SER A 25 28.80 3.22 2.02
N GLY A 26 30.05 3.68 1.86
CA GLY A 26 30.39 4.91 1.13
C GLY A 26 30.08 4.94 -0.38
N HIS A 27 29.58 3.84 -0.95
CA HIS A 27 29.07 3.78 -2.33
C HIS A 27 27.55 3.91 -2.42
N THR A 28 26.89 4.27 -1.31
CA THR A 28 25.43 4.42 -1.22
C THR A 28 25.02 5.86 -1.55
N ARG A 29 23.95 6.01 -2.33
CA ARG A 29 23.29 7.28 -2.60
C ARG A 29 22.01 7.37 -1.74
N LEU A 30 21.76 8.53 -1.14
CA LEU A 30 20.53 8.84 -0.44
C LEU A 30 19.70 9.79 -1.30
N ASP A 31 18.47 9.39 -1.63
CA ASP A 31 17.48 10.24 -2.29
C ASP A 31 16.37 10.56 -1.25
N ILE A 32 15.98 11.83 -1.16
CA ILE A 32 14.99 12.31 -0.17
C ILE A 32 13.83 12.94 -0.93
N GLN A 33 12.62 12.47 -0.66
CA GLN A 33 11.37 13.14 -1.08
C GLN A 33 10.84 13.97 0.09
N VAL A 34 10.61 15.26 -0.14
CA VAL A 34 9.96 16.14 0.83
C VAL A 34 8.53 16.37 0.38
N VAL A 35 7.58 15.94 1.20
CA VAL A 35 6.16 16.10 0.94
C VAL A 35 5.61 17.15 1.88
N GLU A 36 5.10 18.24 1.30
CA GLU A 36 4.41 19.28 2.07
C GLU A 36 2.94 18.90 2.22
N LEU A 37 2.53 18.63 3.47
CA LEU A 37 1.15 18.35 3.81
C LEU A 37 0.40 19.67 4.05
N ASP A 38 -0.86 19.74 3.60
CA ASP A 38 -1.73 20.88 3.86
C ASP A 38 -2.14 20.98 5.34
N GLU A 39 -2.25 19.83 6.02
CA GLU A 39 -2.46 19.72 7.46
C GLU A 39 -1.88 18.41 8.03
N GLU A 40 -1.91 18.27 9.36
CA GLU A 40 -1.51 17.02 10.01
C GLU A 40 -2.45 15.88 9.57
N PRO A 41 -1.93 14.73 9.12
CA PRO A 41 -2.75 13.62 8.66
C PRO A 41 -3.50 12.98 9.84
N THR A 42 -4.83 12.93 9.76
CA THR A 42 -5.71 12.41 10.83
C THR A 42 -6.66 11.30 10.37
N LEU A 43 -6.46 10.76 9.17
CA LEU A 43 -7.22 9.64 8.63
C LEU A 43 -7.09 8.44 9.57
N THR A 44 -8.22 7.92 10.03
CA THR A 44 -8.25 6.75 10.91
C THR A 44 -8.39 5.45 10.13
N GLU A 45 -8.13 4.29 10.76
CA GLU A 45 -8.46 2.97 10.20
C GLU A 45 -9.92 2.89 9.74
N THR A 46 -10.85 3.41 10.53
CA THR A 46 -12.27 3.45 10.15
C THR A 46 -12.48 4.26 8.87
N ASP A 47 -11.81 5.39 8.71
CA ASP A 47 -11.95 6.22 7.50
C ASP A 47 -11.34 5.53 6.27
N PHE A 48 -10.19 4.87 6.44
CA PHE A 48 -9.57 4.05 5.39
C PHE A 48 -10.54 2.97 4.89
N TRP A 49 -11.11 2.16 5.79
CA TRP A 49 -12.04 1.11 5.40
C TRP A 49 -13.34 1.66 4.83
N ASN A 50 -13.85 2.79 5.32
CA ASN A 50 -15.00 3.46 4.70
C ASN A 50 -14.75 3.89 3.24
N ILE A 51 -13.50 4.22 2.88
CA ILE A 51 -13.14 4.53 1.48
C ILE A 51 -13.09 3.24 0.65
N ILE A 52 -12.55 2.15 1.19
CA ILE A 52 -12.55 0.83 0.53
C ILE A 52 -13.97 0.31 0.31
N ASP A 53 -14.83 0.42 1.32
CA ASP A 53 -16.23 -0.02 1.27
C ASP A 53 -17.08 0.79 0.27
N ALA A 54 -16.56 1.91 -0.24
CA ALA A 54 -17.22 2.69 -1.29
C ALA A 54 -17.05 2.09 -2.69
N LEU A 55 -16.21 1.05 -2.87
CA LEU A 55 -16.08 0.36 -4.15
C LEU A 55 -17.44 -0.23 -4.60
N ASP A 56 -17.88 0.11 -5.81
CA ASP A 56 -19.16 -0.34 -6.35
C ASP A 56 -18.99 -1.62 -7.17
N TRP A 57 -18.99 -2.78 -6.51
CA TRP A 57 -18.81 -4.08 -7.15
C TRP A 57 -19.92 -4.48 -8.14
N ASP A 58 -21.06 -3.77 -8.14
CA ASP A 58 -22.15 -3.97 -9.12
C ASP A 58 -21.94 -3.13 -10.40
N ALA A 59 -20.88 -2.32 -10.47
CA ALA A 59 -20.58 -1.44 -11.58
C ALA A 59 -20.12 -2.20 -12.85
N PRO A 60 -20.34 -1.62 -14.05
CA PRO A 60 -20.15 -2.35 -15.32
C PRO A 60 -18.68 -2.57 -15.73
N ASN A 61 -17.73 -1.90 -15.09
CA ASN A 61 -16.30 -2.00 -15.38
C ASN A 61 -15.48 -1.47 -14.20
N THR A 62 -14.19 -1.77 -14.18
CA THR A 62 -13.30 -1.43 -13.06
C THR A 62 -13.21 0.06 -12.76
N ASP A 63 -13.16 0.93 -13.78
CA ASP A 63 -13.14 2.39 -13.56
C ASP A 63 -14.39 2.82 -12.78
N ALA A 64 -15.54 2.25 -13.12
CA ALA A 64 -16.80 2.53 -12.43
C ALA A 64 -16.88 1.89 -11.03
N ILE A 65 -16.19 0.77 -10.77
CA ILE A 65 -16.07 0.17 -9.42
C ILE A 65 -15.30 1.13 -8.50
N LEU A 66 -14.18 1.70 -8.99
CA LEU A 66 -13.31 2.59 -8.21
C LEU A 66 -13.88 4.00 -8.01
N GLU A 67 -14.71 4.47 -8.95
CA GLU A 67 -15.18 5.85 -9.01
C GLU A 67 -15.71 6.42 -7.68
N PRO A 68 -16.56 5.72 -6.91
CA PRO A 68 -17.08 6.29 -5.67
C PRO A 68 -16.00 6.42 -4.58
N ALA A 69 -15.06 5.48 -4.51
CA ALA A 69 -13.92 5.55 -3.59
C ALA A 69 -12.94 6.67 -3.96
N ILE A 70 -12.63 6.82 -5.26
CA ILE A 70 -11.82 7.94 -5.78
C ILE A 70 -12.52 9.27 -5.46
N GLN A 71 -13.83 9.36 -5.69
CA GLN A 71 -14.60 10.55 -5.36
C GLN A 71 -14.51 10.85 -3.86
N ALA A 72 -14.76 9.87 -2.99
CA ALA A 72 -14.71 10.03 -1.55
C ALA A 72 -13.34 10.54 -1.06
N LEU A 73 -12.25 9.90 -1.51
CA LEU A 73 -10.89 10.28 -1.13
C LEU A 73 -10.48 11.65 -1.68
N SER A 74 -10.85 12.00 -2.92
CA SER A 74 -10.51 13.29 -3.53
C SER A 74 -11.11 14.51 -2.80
N GLN A 75 -12.20 14.32 -2.06
CA GLN A 75 -12.82 15.36 -1.25
C GLN A 75 -12.14 15.55 0.12
N GLN A 76 -11.28 14.62 0.54
CA GLN A 76 -10.51 14.73 1.78
C GLN A 76 -9.32 15.71 1.63
N PRO A 77 -8.75 16.22 2.72
CA PRO A 77 -7.47 16.94 2.73
C PRO A 77 -6.36 16.19 1.97
N LEU A 78 -5.36 16.91 1.43
CA LEU A 78 -4.25 16.26 0.72
C LEU A 78 -3.47 15.31 1.64
N SER A 79 -3.26 15.70 2.90
CA SER A 79 -2.64 14.88 3.93
C SER A 79 -3.31 13.51 4.07
N HIS A 80 -4.63 13.42 3.91
CA HIS A 80 -5.37 12.16 3.97
C HIS A 80 -5.17 11.29 2.72
N ILE A 81 -4.90 11.87 1.56
CA ILE A 81 -4.57 11.09 0.35
C ILE A 81 -3.20 10.41 0.50
N TYR A 82 -2.21 11.15 1.01
CA TYR A 82 -0.90 10.57 1.34
C TYR A 82 -1.02 9.49 2.42
N GLN A 83 -1.75 9.76 3.50
CA GLN A 83 -1.94 8.79 4.58
C GLN A 83 -2.73 7.55 4.13
N PHE A 84 -3.69 7.70 3.21
CA PHE A 84 -4.40 6.56 2.64
C PHE A 84 -3.43 5.64 1.87
N GLU A 85 -2.53 6.21 1.06
CA GLU A 85 -1.49 5.44 0.34
C GLU A 85 -0.57 4.70 1.32
N ASP A 86 -0.16 5.35 2.41
CA ASP A 86 0.66 4.74 3.46
C ASP A 86 -0.06 3.53 4.09
N MET A 87 -1.34 3.68 4.42
CA MET A 87 -2.14 2.62 5.02
C MET A 87 -2.39 1.46 4.04
N LEU A 88 -2.64 1.78 2.76
CA LEU A 88 -2.78 0.77 1.70
C LEU A 88 -1.49 -0.05 1.58
N ALA A 89 -0.34 0.63 1.52
CA ALA A 89 0.98 0.00 1.45
C ALA A 89 1.26 -0.92 2.65
N GLU A 90 0.99 -0.44 3.86
CA GLU A 90 1.17 -1.22 5.09
C GLU A 90 0.31 -2.48 5.12
N LYS A 91 -0.95 -2.40 4.66
CA LYS A 91 -1.87 -3.54 4.64
C LYS A 91 -1.43 -4.59 3.61
N LEU A 92 -1.01 -4.17 2.42
CA LEU A 92 -0.47 -5.09 1.42
C LEU A 92 0.83 -5.76 1.89
N PHE A 93 1.71 -5.00 2.54
CA PHE A 93 2.94 -5.52 3.14
C PHE A 93 2.68 -6.59 4.20
N GLN A 94 1.65 -6.43 5.03
CA GLN A 94 1.28 -7.43 6.04
C GLN A 94 0.85 -8.77 5.44
N LEU A 95 0.27 -8.75 4.24
CA LEU A 95 -0.10 -9.96 3.48
C LEU A 95 1.08 -10.55 2.67
N ASP A 96 2.21 -9.84 2.55
CA ASP A 96 3.41 -10.32 1.86
C ASP A 96 4.14 -11.37 2.71
N THR A 97 3.65 -12.60 2.72
CA THR A 97 4.30 -13.70 3.47
C THR A 97 4.34 -14.98 2.65
N ALA A 98 5.32 -15.84 2.96
CA ALA A 98 5.42 -17.16 2.35
C ALA A 98 4.15 -18.00 2.56
N ALA A 99 3.46 -17.82 3.70
CA ALA A 99 2.23 -18.55 4.00
C ALA A 99 1.08 -18.17 3.06
N HIS A 100 0.88 -16.87 2.78
CA HIS A 100 -0.11 -16.41 1.80
C HIS A 100 0.30 -16.76 0.37
N ALA A 101 1.58 -16.57 0.03
CA ALA A 101 2.09 -16.89 -1.30
C ALA A 101 1.96 -18.37 -1.66
N ASN A 102 2.14 -19.28 -0.69
CA ASN A 102 1.96 -20.72 -0.90
C ASN A 102 0.50 -21.13 -1.15
N VAL A 103 -0.47 -20.31 -0.75
CA VAL A 103 -1.88 -20.53 -1.07
C VAL A 103 -2.18 -20.05 -2.49
N ALA A 104 -1.69 -18.86 -2.85
CA ALA A 104 -1.83 -18.30 -4.19
C ALA A 104 -1.07 -19.11 -5.27
N TYR A 105 0.13 -19.58 -4.94
CA TYR A 105 1.05 -20.30 -5.83
C TYR A 105 1.57 -21.57 -5.13
N PRO A 106 0.77 -22.64 -5.05
CA PRO A 106 1.19 -23.87 -4.39
C PRO A 106 2.36 -24.52 -5.14
N GLU A 107 3.36 -24.99 -4.39
CA GLU A 107 4.52 -25.71 -4.92
C GLU A 107 4.11 -26.83 -5.89
N PRO A 108 4.82 -27.02 -7.02
CA PRO A 108 6.09 -26.39 -7.41
C PRO A 108 5.93 -25.12 -8.27
N GLN A 109 4.80 -24.41 -8.15
CA GLN A 109 4.54 -23.24 -8.99
C GLN A 109 5.49 -22.10 -8.63
N ARG A 110 6.03 -21.45 -9.66
CA ARG A 110 6.81 -20.23 -9.47
C ARG A 110 5.85 -19.09 -9.15
N ILE A 111 6.11 -18.39 -8.05
CA ILE A 111 5.37 -17.17 -7.68
C ILE A 111 5.57 -16.11 -8.76
N SER A 112 4.47 -15.54 -9.25
CA SER A 112 4.50 -14.29 -9.98
C SER A 112 4.46 -13.15 -8.98
N GLU A 113 5.48 -12.30 -8.96
CA GLU A 113 5.57 -11.15 -8.03
C GLU A 113 4.35 -10.22 -8.21
N ASP A 114 4.11 -9.74 -9.43
CA ASP A 114 2.94 -8.90 -9.76
C ASP A 114 1.61 -9.62 -9.45
N GLY A 115 1.47 -10.88 -9.89
CA GLY A 115 0.25 -11.65 -9.66
C GLY A 115 -0.05 -11.86 -8.17
N PHE A 116 0.95 -12.12 -7.34
CA PHE A 116 0.74 -12.23 -5.90
C PHE A 116 0.39 -10.88 -5.25
N LEU A 117 0.97 -9.78 -5.73
CA LEU A 117 0.54 -8.44 -5.34
C LEU A 117 -0.94 -8.20 -5.69
N TYR A 118 -1.39 -8.59 -6.88
CA TYR A 118 -2.77 -8.33 -7.30
C TYR A 118 -3.81 -9.17 -6.56
N VAL A 119 -3.45 -10.39 -6.16
CA VAL A 119 -4.27 -11.22 -5.26
C VAL A 119 -4.38 -10.58 -3.86
N ARG A 120 -3.27 -10.09 -3.30
CA ARG A 120 -3.31 -9.33 -2.03
C ARG A 120 -4.13 -8.05 -2.15
N ALA A 121 -4.10 -7.40 -3.32
CA ALA A 121 -4.91 -6.24 -3.63
C ALA A 121 -6.42 -6.57 -3.63
N ALA A 122 -6.82 -7.72 -4.16
CA ALA A 122 -8.22 -8.19 -4.07
C ALA A 122 -8.66 -8.44 -2.62
N VAL A 123 -7.80 -9.06 -1.79
CA VAL A 123 -8.06 -9.27 -0.36
C VAL A 123 -8.34 -7.94 0.35
N LEU A 124 -7.52 -6.91 0.09
CA LEU A 124 -7.72 -5.57 0.64
C LEU A 124 -9.02 -4.94 0.12
N ALA A 125 -9.26 -5.01 -1.19
CA ALA A 125 -10.44 -4.44 -1.85
C ALA A 125 -11.77 -5.04 -1.37
N SER A 126 -11.74 -6.29 -0.88
CA SER A 126 -12.90 -7.00 -0.34
C SER A 126 -13.36 -6.48 1.03
N GLY A 127 -12.63 -5.52 1.61
CA GLY A 127 -13.02 -4.83 2.84
C GLY A 127 -12.41 -5.43 4.11
N GLN A 128 -12.68 -4.75 5.23
CA GLN A 128 -11.98 -4.96 6.50
C GLN A 128 -12.13 -6.38 7.06
N GLU A 129 -13.34 -6.95 6.98
CA GLU A 129 -13.65 -8.25 7.57
C GLU A 129 -12.84 -9.35 6.88
N TYR A 130 -12.96 -9.45 5.55
CA TYR A 130 -12.22 -10.46 4.77
C TYR A 130 -10.71 -10.25 4.85
N TYR A 131 -10.23 -9.01 4.76
CA TYR A 131 -8.81 -8.70 4.97
C TYR A 131 -8.30 -9.25 6.31
N THR A 132 -9.05 -9.02 7.39
CA THR A 132 -8.67 -9.48 8.73
C THR A 132 -8.70 -11.00 8.84
N GLU A 133 -9.67 -11.65 8.22
CA GLU A 133 -9.77 -13.11 8.19
C GLU A 133 -8.57 -13.74 7.46
N VAL A 134 -8.25 -13.25 6.27
CA VAL A 134 -7.10 -13.74 5.47
C VAL A 134 -5.79 -13.47 6.19
N LEU A 135 -5.59 -12.26 6.73
CA LEU A 135 -4.39 -11.90 7.47
C LEU A 135 -4.10 -12.87 8.62
N ASN A 136 -5.14 -13.34 9.32
CA ASN A 136 -5.00 -14.28 10.43
C ASN A 136 -5.00 -15.75 9.99
N ASN A 137 -5.49 -16.05 8.78
CA ASN A 137 -5.57 -17.40 8.25
C ASN A 137 -5.34 -17.40 6.72
N PRO A 138 -4.08 -17.58 6.27
CA PRO A 138 -3.73 -17.55 4.86
C PRO A 138 -4.54 -18.51 3.97
N ALA A 139 -5.05 -19.61 4.53
CA ALA A 139 -5.85 -20.59 3.79
C ALA A 139 -7.22 -20.08 3.31
N LEU A 140 -7.64 -18.89 3.75
CA LEU A 140 -8.87 -18.23 3.28
C LEU A 140 -8.65 -17.34 2.05
N LEU A 141 -7.40 -17.09 1.68
CA LEU A 141 -7.06 -16.35 0.48
C LEU A 141 -7.61 -17.07 -0.76
N ASP A 142 -8.38 -16.36 -1.58
CA ASP A 142 -8.78 -16.83 -2.89
C ASP A 142 -7.70 -16.46 -3.92
N ALA A 143 -7.14 -17.47 -4.58
CA ALA A 143 -6.05 -17.29 -5.53
C ALA A 143 -6.53 -16.89 -6.93
N ASP A 144 -7.84 -17.08 -7.20
CA ASP A 144 -8.45 -16.77 -8.50
C ASP A 144 -8.92 -15.30 -8.57
N ASP A 145 -8.99 -14.61 -7.42
CA ASP A 145 -9.40 -13.21 -7.33
C ASP A 145 -8.18 -12.27 -7.35
N ASP A 146 -8.20 -11.31 -8.28
CA ASP A 146 -7.23 -10.22 -8.37
C ASP A 146 -7.94 -8.86 -8.51
N PHE A 147 -7.29 -7.80 -8.02
CA PHE A 147 -7.81 -6.44 -8.19
C PHE A 147 -6.68 -5.40 -8.17
N GLU A 148 -5.76 -5.53 -9.14
CA GLU A 148 -4.69 -4.56 -9.41
C GLU A 148 -5.12 -3.07 -9.38
N PRO A 149 -6.31 -2.69 -9.90
CA PRO A 149 -6.65 -1.28 -10.05
C PRO A 149 -6.78 -0.48 -8.74
N ILE A 150 -6.95 -1.13 -7.58
CA ILE A 150 -6.94 -0.46 -6.27
C ILE A 150 -5.59 0.18 -5.93
N LEU A 151 -4.49 -0.33 -6.50
CA LEU A 151 -3.15 0.24 -6.31
C LEU A 151 -3.03 1.67 -6.86
N SER A 152 -3.93 2.06 -7.76
CA SER A 152 -3.97 3.42 -8.34
C SER A 152 -4.95 4.36 -7.63
N LEU A 153 -5.67 3.91 -6.59
CA LEU A 153 -6.78 4.68 -6.00
C LEU A 153 -6.32 6.03 -5.44
N ALA A 154 -5.24 6.06 -4.66
CA ALA A 154 -4.69 7.31 -4.11
C ALA A 154 -4.20 8.25 -5.22
N ALA A 155 -3.51 7.70 -6.23
CA ALA A 155 -3.01 8.47 -7.37
C ALA A 155 -4.14 9.13 -8.16
N LEU A 156 -5.22 8.38 -8.45
CA LEU A 156 -6.40 8.89 -9.14
C LEU A 156 -7.15 9.94 -8.33
N ALA A 157 -7.25 9.76 -7.00
CA ALA A 157 -7.86 10.74 -6.11
C ALA A 157 -7.04 12.04 -6.04
N TYR A 158 -5.71 11.92 -6.00
CA TYR A 158 -4.79 13.06 -6.02
C TYR A 158 -4.87 13.83 -7.34
N GLU A 159 -4.82 13.14 -8.48
CA GLU A 159 -4.93 13.73 -9.80
C GLU A 159 -6.26 14.46 -9.96
N ARG A 160 -7.37 13.85 -9.51
CA ARG A 160 -8.68 14.48 -9.51
C ARG A 160 -8.72 15.77 -8.69
N LYS A 161 -8.10 15.78 -7.51
CA LYS A 161 -8.11 16.93 -6.60
C LYS A 161 -7.22 18.07 -7.10
N THR A 162 -6.07 17.75 -7.71
CA THR A 162 -5.00 18.72 -7.97
C THR A 162 -4.73 19.00 -9.44
N GLY A 163 -5.16 18.10 -10.33
CA GLY A 163 -4.80 18.08 -11.75
C GLY A 163 -3.33 17.74 -12.04
N LYS A 164 -2.65 17.07 -11.10
CA LYS A 164 -1.21 16.73 -11.19
C LYS A 164 -0.99 15.24 -10.96
N ASP A 165 0.12 14.73 -11.48
CA ASP A 165 0.57 13.37 -11.24
C ASP A 165 0.94 13.16 -9.77
N PHE A 166 0.59 11.99 -9.23
CA PHE A 166 0.92 11.59 -7.86
C PHE A 166 2.30 10.94 -7.80
N ASP A 167 3.35 11.78 -7.80
CA ASP A 167 4.73 11.34 -7.58
C ASP A 167 5.00 11.24 -6.07
N TYR A 168 4.42 10.23 -5.41
CA TYR A 168 4.58 9.96 -3.98
C TYR A 168 5.08 8.54 -3.76
N ILE A 169 5.95 8.38 -2.75
CA ILE A 169 6.50 7.09 -2.36
C ILE A 169 6.10 6.81 -0.91
N ALA A 170 5.29 5.77 -0.72
CA ALA A 170 4.88 5.31 0.61
C ALA A 170 6.11 4.87 1.46
N PRO A 171 6.02 4.99 2.80
CA PRO A 171 7.06 4.53 3.72
C PRO A 171 7.42 3.06 3.61
N VAL A 172 6.43 2.22 3.32
CA VAL A 172 6.57 0.78 3.22
C VAL A 172 6.49 0.37 1.75
N ASP A 173 7.38 -0.53 1.36
CA ASP A 173 7.32 -1.15 0.05
C ASP A 173 6.33 -2.31 0.08
N TYR A 174 5.27 -2.28 -0.70
CA TYR A 174 4.26 -3.36 -0.72
C TYR A 174 4.55 -4.45 -1.76
N GLU A 175 5.62 -4.27 -2.55
CA GLU A 175 6.06 -5.24 -3.55
C GLU A 175 6.34 -6.61 -2.93
N THR A 176 6.17 -7.66 -3.73
CA THR A 176 6.41 -9.03 -3.26
C THR A 176 7.85 -9.23 -2.83
N TYR A 177 8.04 -9.90 -1.68
CA TYR A 177 9.31 -10.07 -0.96
C TYR A 177 9.81 -8.84 -0.19
N ALA A 178 9.07 -7.74 -0.16
CA ALA A 178 9.44 -6.57 0.64
C ALA A 178 9.38 -6.86 2.15
N ASN A 179 8.44 -7.69 2.60
CA ASN A 179 8.37 -8.13 3.99
C ASN A 179 9.32 -9.29 4.24
N GLU A 180 10.63 -9.02 4.21
CA GLU A 180 11.68 -10.05 4.34
C GLU A 180 11.41 -11.01 5.52
N ALA A 181 10.94 -10.50 6.66
CA ALA A 181 10.59 -11.30 7.84
C ALA A 181 9.37 -12.23 7.64
N GLY A 182 8.43 -11.87 6.76
CA GLY A 182 7.30 -12.71 6.35
C GLY A 182 7.67 -13.87 5.43
N TRP A 183 8.92 -13.88 4.93
CA TRP A 183 9.45 -14.90 4.02
C TRP A 183 10.54 -15.80 4.64
N GLU A 184 10.90 -15.56 5.90
CA GLU A 184 11.77 -16.43 6.71
C GLU A 184 11.02 -17.64 7.31
#